data_AF-A0A933I0S5-F1
#
_entry.id   AF-A0A933I0S5-F1
#
_cell.length_a   1.000
_cell.length_b   1.000
_cell.length_c   1.000
_cell.angle_alpha   90.00
_cell.angle_beta   90.00
_cell.angle_gamma   90.00
#
_symmetry.space_group_name_H-M   'P 1'
#
loop_
_entity.id
_entity.type
_entity.pdbx_description
1 polymer ?
#
loop_
_entity_poly.entity_id
_entity_poly.type
_entity_poly.pdbx_seq_one_letter_code
_entity_poly.pdbx_strand_id
1 'polypeptide(L)' 'MADRMRAGAVPRQTGKSTLIRRRFGESAWRIDLLHGEEFLKYSKDPSLLRREAAHKIQKDLVRTIFIDEVQ' A
#
# COMPACT_ATOMS: atom_id res chain seq x y z
N MET A 1 -6.44 -10.90 -32.19
CA MET A 1 -7.53 -10.66 -31.22
C MET A 1 -6.88 -10.55 -29.84
N ALA A 2 -6.85 -9.33 -29.27
CA ALA A 2 -6.21 -9.08 -27.98
C ALA A 2 -7.18 -9.44 -26.85
N ASP A 3 -6.84 -10.46 -26.08
CA ASP A 3 -7.56 -10.85 -24.88
C ASP A 3 -7.32 -9.79 -23.80
N ARG A 4 -8.41 -9.12 -23.40
CA ARG A 4 -8.40 -8.13 -22.31
C ARG A 4 -8.25 -8.90 -21.00
N MET A 5 -7.03 -8.94 -20.45
CA MET A 5 -6.83 -9.29 -19.05
C MET A 5 -7.67 -8.36 -18.17
N ARG A 6 -8.82 -8.87 -17.71
CA ARG A 6 -9.55 -8.28 -16.59
C ARG A 6 -8.65 -8.43 -15.37
N ALA A 7 -8.18 -7.31 -14.82
CA ALA A 7 -7.51 -7.30 -13.52
C ALA A 7 -8.56 -7.62 -12.44
N GLY A 8 -8.92 -8.90 -12.30
CA GLY A 8 -9.71 -9.40 -11.19
C GLY A 8 -8.88 -9.26 -9.91
N ALA A 9 -9.49 -8.75 -8.84
CA ALA A 9 -8.87 -8.68 -7.53
C ALA A 9 -8.35 -10.07 -7.14
N VAL A 10 -7.04 -10.26 -7.18
CA VAL A 10 -6.44 -11.57 -6.86
C VAL A 10 -6.67 -11.85 -5.37
N PRO A 11 -7.06 -13.06 -4.95
CA PRO A 11 -7.47 -13.39 -3.58
C PRO A 11 -6.49 -12.95 -2.48
N ARG A 12 -7.02 -12.73 -1.28
CA ARG A 12 -6.21 -12.56 -0.06
C ARG A 12 -5.27 -13.77 0.09
N GLN A 13 -4.07 -13.54 0.62
CA GLN A 13 -3.01 -14.56 0.83
C GLN A 13 -2.30 -15.14 -0.40
N THR A 14 -2.40 -14.53 -1.58
CA THR A 14 -1.63 -14.97 -2.78
C THR A 14 -0.16 -14.54 -2.80
N GLY A 15 0.39 -14.08 -1.68
CA GLY A 15 1.81 -13.72 -1.55
C GLY A 15 2.22 -12.37 -2.16
N LYS A 16 1.26 -11.52 -2.57
CA LYS A 16 1.55 -10.16 -3.11
C LYS A 16 2.41 -9.32 -2.16
N SER A 17 2.07 -9.33 -0.88
CA SER A 17 2.84 -8.64 0.15
C SER A 17 4.25 -9.21 0.31
N THR A 18 4.41 -10.53 0.17
CA THR A 18 5.73 -11.20 0.15
C THR A 18 6.55 -10.79 -1.08
N LEU A 19 5.92 -10.68 -2.26
CA LEU A 19 6.56 -10.24 -3.48
C LEU A 19 7.01 -8.77 -3.39
N ILE A 20 6.15 -7.88 -2.90
CA ILE A 20 6.47 -6.47 -2.68
C ILE A 20 7.67 -6.34 -1.73
N ARG A 21 7.66 -7.06 -0.60
CA ARG A 21 8.76 -7.03 0.36
C ARG A 21 10.08 -7.51 -0.25
N ARG A 22 10.05 -8.60 -1.04
CA ARG A 22 11.25 -9.10 -1.74
C ARG A 22 11.78 -8.13 -2.79
N ARG A 23 10.90 -7.41 -3.48
CA ARG A 23 11.27 -6.57 -4.62
C ARG A 23 11.68 -5.15 -4.24
N PHE A 24 11.10 -4.60 -3.18
CA PHE A 24 11.28 -3.20 -2.78
C PHE A 24 11.96 -3.02 -1.41
N GLY A 25 12.04 -4.08 -0.60
CA GLY A 25 12.73 -4.04 0.70
C GLY A 25 12.23 -2.92 1.62
N GLU A 26 13.13 -2.30 2.37
CA GLU A 26 12.84 -1.19 3.28
C GLU A 26 12.62 0.16 2.58
N SER A 27 12.88 0.24 1.26
CA SER A 27 12.69 1.47 0.48
C SER A 27 11.22 1.76 0.12
N ALA A 28 10.33 0.86 0.51
CA ALA A 28 8.90 0.99 0.34
C ALA A 28 8.17 1.11 1.68
N TRP A 29 7.24 2.07 1.74
CA TRP A 29 6.32 2.18 2.87
C TRP A 29 5.03 1.43 2.55
N ARG A 30 4.65 0.50 3.42
CA ARG A 30 3.42 -0.29 3.28
C ARG A 30 2.39 0.17 4.30
N ILE A 31 1.17 0.35 3.85
CA ILE A 31 -0.02 0.59 4.66
C ILE A 31 -0.99 -0.53 4.33
N ASP A 32 -1.52 -1.17 5.36
CA ASP A 32 -2.42 -2.32 5.29
C ASP A 32 -3.77 -1.91 5.88
N LEU A 33 -4.69 -1.43 5.04
CA LEU A 33 -5.99 -0.96 5.50
C LEU A 33 -6.94 -2.10 5.90
N LEU A 34 -6.51 -3.36 5.78
CA LEU A 34 -7.14 -4.47 6.46
C LEU A 34 -6.86 -4.49 7.96
N HIS A 35 -5.74 -3.89 8.38
CA HIS A 35 -5.40 -3.78 9.78
C HIS A 35 -6.28 -2.70 10.42
N GLY A 36 -7.11 -3.11 11.38
CA GLY A 36 -8.13 -2.24 11.98
C GLY A 36 -7.57 -0.93 12.56
N GLU A 37 -6.35 -0.95 13.08
CA GLU A 37 -5.70 0.27 13.59
C GLU A 37 -5.31 1.26 12.49
N GLU A 38 -4.74 0.79 11.38
CA GLU A 38 -4.36 1.66 10.26
C GLU A 38 -5.61 2.20 9.57
N PHE A 39 -6.60 1.34 9.37
CA PHE A 39 -7.91 1.75 8.85
C PHE A 39 -8.53 2.84 9.71
N LEU A 40 -8.61 2.63 11.03
CA LEU A 40 -9.24 3.58 11.94
C LEU A 40 -8.45 4.89 12.02
N LYS A 41 -7.12 4.82 12.03
CA LYS A 41 -6.22 5.98 12.02
C LYS A 41 -6.50 6.88 10.81
N TYR A 42 -6.47 6.31 9.61
CA TYR A 42 -6.63 7.10 8.39
C TYR A 42 -8.08 7.42 8.05
N SER A 43 -9.06 6.65 8.53
CA SER A 43 -10.49 6.98 8.38
C SER A 43 -10.89 8.20 9.22
N LYS A 44 -10.29 8.37 10.41
CA LYS A 44 -10.55 9.53 11.28
C LYS A 44 -9.98 10.83 10.71
N ASP A 45 -8.82 10.76 10.07
CA ASP A 45 -8.22 11.90 9.38
C ASP A 45 -7.49 11.46 8.09
N PRO A 46 -8.17 11.49 6.92
CA PRO A 46 -7.55 11.14 5.66
C PRO A 46 -6.41 12.07 5.24
N SER A 47 -6.35 13.30 5.80
CA SER A 47 -5.26 14.23 5.50
C SER A 47 -3.95 13.82 6.16
N LEU A 48 -4.02 13.05 7.24
CA LEU A 48 -2.84 12.49 7.92
C LEU A 48 -2.01 11.61 6.99
N LEU A 49 -2.65 10.75 6.20
CA LEU A 49 -1.98 9.88 5.24
C LEU A 49 -1.10 10.69 4.27
N ARG A 50 -1.62 11.82 3.76
CA ARG A 50 -0.87 12.69 2.84
C ARG A 50 0.32 13.35 3.51
N ARG A 51 0.17 13.80 4.75
CA ARG A 51 1.27 14.42 5.52
C ARG A 51 2.37 13.41 5.82
N GLU A 52 2.00 12.21 6.24
CA GLU A 52 2.97 11.13 6.50
C GLU A 52 3.66 10.67 5.22
N ALA A 53 2.94 10.57 4.10
CA ALA A 53 3.54 10.28 2.80
C ALA A 53 4.58 11.33 2.41
N ALA A 54 4.24 12.62 2.54
CA ALA A 54 5.17 13.71 2.24
C ALA A 54 6.43 13.63 3.12
N HIS A 55 6.26 13.34 4.42
CA HIS A 55 7.38 13.16 5.34
C HIS A 55 8.27 11.97 4.94
N LYS A 56 7.67 10.80 4.68
CA LYS A 56 8.36 9.57 4.26
C LYS A 56 9.16 9.77 2.97
N ILE A 57 8.60 10.50 2.00
CA ILE A 57 9.28 10.81 0.74
C ILE A 57 10.47 11.75 0.97
N GLN A 58 10.27 12.81 1.76
CA GLN A 58 11.28 13.87 1.92
C GLN A 58 12.41 13.49 2.90
N LYS A 59 12.11 12.73 3.95
CA LYS A 59 13.04 12.44 5.05
C LYS A 59 13.60 11.03 4.98
N ASP A 60 12.75 10.05 4.70
CA ASP A 60 13.13 8.64 4.69
C ASP A 60 13.49 8.16 3.27
N LEU A 61 13.44 9.06 2.28
CA LEU A 61 13.71 8.80 0.86
C LEU A 61 12.91 7.62 0.28
N VAL A 62 11.73 7.36 0.85
CA VAL A 62 10.81 6.34 0.36
C VAL A 62 10.36 6.71 -1.05
N ARG A 63 10.55 5.80 -2.00
CA ARG A 63 10.20 6.02 -3.42
C ARG A 63 8.93 5.32 -3.85
N THR A 64 8.41 4.43 -3.02
CA THR A 64 7.23 3.63 -3.35
C THR A 64 6.36 3.48 -2.12
N ILE A 65 5.07 3.80 -2.26
CA ILE A 65 4.08 3.64 -1.20
C ILE A 65 3.09 2.60 -1.70
N PHE A 66 2.92 1.52 -0.93
CA PHE A 66 1.93 0.49 -1.17
C PHE A 66 0.80 0.66 -0.18
N ILE A 67 -0.43 0.76 -0.67
CA ILE A 67 -1.64 0.77 0.14
C ILE A 67 -2.39 -0.51 -0.23
N ASP A 68 -2.46 -1.45 0.71
CA ASP A 68 -3.20 -2.71 0.57
C ASP A 68 -4.63 -2.53 1.11
N GLU A 69 -5.59 -3.00 0.32
CA GLU A 69 -7.05 -2.77 0.37
C GLU A 69 -7.57 -1.31 0.32
N VAL A 70 -8.21 -0.98 -0.78
CA VAL A 70 -9.41 -0.13 -0.82
C VAL A 70 -10.48 -1.02 -1.46
N GLN A 71 -11.52 -1.42 -0.71
CA GLN A 71 -12.63 -2.21 -1.26
C GLN A 71 -13.45 -1.43 -2.28
#